data_AF-A0A7S4FEI0-F1
#
_entry.id   AF-A0A7S4FEI0-F1
#
_cell.length_a   1.000
_cell.length_b   1.000
_cell.length_c   1.000
_cell.angle_alpha   90.00
_cell.angle_beta   90.00
_cell.angle_gamma   90.00
#
_symmetry.space_group_name_H-M   'P 1'
#
loop_
_entity.id
_entity.type
_entity.pdbx_description
1 polymer ?
#
loop_
_entity_poly.entity_id
_entity_poly.type
_entity_poly.pdbx_seq_one_letter_code
_entity_poly.pdbx_strand_id
1 'polypeptide(L)'
;TDLADWAQTHDVHCANVRWCIQLRAVYAVYRKRTPQIVHTLSEMLDNIFEPLMEVTEDPDVNRNLHNFLKDVGSFSLMGLELGDLVGTACGPDWDAPENPPYSYYLYHIYCRITRLNIARARRGLPAFMFRPECAKQGRTDSAAAAFLVAHHVQGGQRIHRLPALEYLFYLAQIGICTSNVHLQQKLDASETNAFWGYFRRGLNVATCTLNPMRTHELSDRLTEEALFTAKVGRLNGLDRREVGYNAIRQCAFAGAAFEDVPLGWLL
;
A
#
# COMPACT_ATOMS: atom_id res chain seq x y z
N THR A 1 7.84 -3.64 -18.98
CA THR A 1 8.82 -4.73 -18.73
C THR A 1 10.20 -4.19 -18.40
N ASP A 2 10.56 -3.02 -18.93
CA ASP A 2 11.87 -2.36 -18.77
C ASP A 2 12.40 -2.29 -17.32
N LEU A 3 11.53 -2.13 -16.31
CA LEU A 3 11.94 -2.13 -14.90
C LEU A 3 12.57 -3.46 -14.47
N ALA A 4 12.05 -4.58 -14.95
CA ALA A 4 12.58 -5.90 -14.62
C ALA A 4 13.94 -6.14 -15.31
N ASP A 5 14.07 -5.71 -16.57
CA ASP A 5 15.34 -5.78 -17.29
C ASP A 5 16.41 -4.91 -16.62
N TRP A 6 16.03 -3.71 -16.18
CA TRP A 6 16.91 -2.85 -15.38
C TRP A 6 17.34 -3.54 -14.08
N ALA A 7 16.40 -4.15 -13.36
CA ALA A 7 16.68 -4.79 -12.09
C ALA A 7 17.65 -5.99 -12.25
N GLN A 8 17.43 -6.82 -13.27
CA GLN A 8 18.32 -7.95 -13.58
C GLN A 8 19.70 -7.47 -14.04
N THR A 9 19.76 -6.45 -14.89
CA THR A 9 21.03 -5.92 -15.42
C THR A 9 21.94 -5.37 -14.32
N HIS A 10 21.35 -4.82 -13.25
CA HIS A 10 22.09 -4.18 -12.16
C HIS A 10 22.14 -5.03 -10.88
N ASP A 11 21.67 -6.28 -10.93
CA ASP A 11 21.67 -7.22 -9.80
C ASP A 11 21.12 -6.62 -8.49
N VAL A 12 19.99 -5.93 -8.56
CA VAL A 12 19.39 -5.23 -7.39
C VAL A 12 18.60 -6.15 -6.46
N HIS A 13 19.12 -7.36 -6.26
CA HIS A 13 18.54 -8.41 -5.43
C HIS A 13 19.15 -8.37 -4.03
N CYS A 14 18.31 -8.42 -2.99
CA CYS A 14 18.77 -8.45 -1.61
C CYS A 14 17.80 -9.24 -0.73
N ALA A 15 18.34 -10.15 0.09
CA ALA A 15 17.55 -10.99 1.00
C ALA A 15 16.74 -10.17 2.01
N ASN A 16 17.17 -8.95 2.32
CA ASN A 16 16.53 -8.04 3.27
C ASN A 16 15.66 -6.98 2.59
N VAL A 17 15.46 -7.05 1.26
CA VAL A 17 14.67 -6.07 0.51
C VAL A 17 13.57 -6.76 -0.27
N ARG A 18 12.37 -6.19 -0.18
CA ARG A 18 11.24 -6.51 -1.06
C ARG A 18 10.75 -5.25 -1.72
N TRP A 19 10.40 -5.36 -2.98
CA TRP A 19 9.91 -4.25 -3.77
C TRP A 19 8.42 -4.05 -3.54
N CYS A 20 8.01 -2.79 -3.43
CA CYS A 20 6.62 -2.37 -3.48
C CYS A 20 6.39 -1.59 -4.76
N ILE A 21 5.55 -2.10 -5.66
CA ILE A 21 5.22 -1.42 -6.91
C ILE A 21 4.21 -0.32 -6.60
N GLN A 22 4.62 0.92 -6.84
CA GLN A 22 3.80 2.09 -6.56
C GLN A 22 2.99 2.52 -7.79
N LEU A 23 1.68 2.35 -7.70
CA LEU A 23 0.69 2.83 -8.66
C LEU A 23 0.30 4.27 -8.31
N ARG A 24 -0.03 5.07 -9.32
CA ARG A 24 -0.48 6.46 -9.16
C ARG A 24 -1.92 6.65 -9.62
N ALA A 25 -2.76 7.24 -8.78
CA ALA A 25 -4.13 7.62 -9.13
C ALA A 25 -4.16 8.89 -9.99
N VAL A 26 -3.68 8.79 -11.23
CA VAL A 26 -3.51 9.91 -12.18
C VAL A 26 -4.02 9.56 -13.58
N TYR A 27 -5.06 8.73 -13.69
CA TYR A 27 -5.71 8.34 -14.95
C TYR A 27 -6.00 9.54 -15.86
N ALA A 28 -6.57 10.63 -15.35
CA ALA A 28 -6.87 11.82 -16.17
C ALA A 28 -5.63 12.40 -16.88
N VAL A 29 -4.44 12.27 -16.27
CA VAL A 29 -3.18 12.72 -16.87
C VAL A 29 -2.79 11.80 -18.03
N TYR A 30 -2.88 10.49 -17.85
CA TYR A 30 -2.60 9.52 -18.90
C TYR A 30 -3.63 9.61 -20.04
N ARG A 31 -4.92 9.70 -19.71
CA ARG A 31 -6.02 9.93 -20.65
C ARG A 31 -5.76 11.14 -21.55
N LYS A 32 -5.27 12.24 -20.97
CA LYS A 32 -4.95 13.47 -21.71
C LYS A 32 -3.64 13.38 -22.51
N ARG A 33 -2.60 12.74 -21.98
CA ARG A 33 -1.26 12.72 -22.60
C ARG A 33 -1.07 11.62 -23.64
N THR A 34 -1.76 10.50 -23.46
CA THR A 34 -1.70 9.33 -24.34
C THR A 34 -3.12 8.92 -24.73
N PRO A 35 -3.90 9.82 -25.37
CA PRO A 35 -5.30 9.56 -25.71
C PRO A 35 -5.48 8.42 -26.71
N GLN A 36 -4.40 7.98 -27.38
CA GLN A 36 -4.35 6.86 -28.31
C GLN A 36 -3.97 5.51 -27.66
N ILE A 37 -3.63 5.52 -26.36
CA ILE A 37 -3.19 4.33 -25.61
C ILE A 37 -4.12 4.04 -24.42
N VAL A 38 -4.67 5.09 -23.80
CA VAL A 38 -5.50 4.97 -22.59
C VAL A 38 -6.90 5.54 -22.84
N HIS A 39 -7.80 4.63 -23.20
CA HIS A 39 -9.26 4.57 -23.17
C HIS A 39 -9.95 4.95 -21.87
N THR A 40 -9.58 4.16 -20.88
CA THR A 40 -10.40 3.92 -19.72
C THR A 40 -9.48 3.54 -18.56
N LEU A 41 -10.04 3.49 -17.35
CA LEU A 41 -9.27 3.01 -16.21
C LEU A 41 -8.87 1.54 -16.39
N SER A 42 -9.74 0.67 -16.95
CA SER A 42 -9.39 -0.73 -17.17
C SER A 42 -8.19 -0.85 -18.09
N GLU A 43 -8.16 -0.15 -19.23
CA GLU A 43 -6.99 -0.18 -20.13
C GLU A 43 -5.71 0.28 -19.44
N MET A 44 -5.78 1.34 -18.61
CA MET A 44 -4.62 1.78 -17.81
C MET A 44 -4.12 0.67 -16.87
N LEU A 45 -5.03 -0.04 -16.20
CA LEU A 45 -4.68 -1.11 -15.27
C LEU A 45 -4.24 -2.38 -15.98
N ASP A 46 -4.86 -2.73 -17.11
CA ASP A 46 -4.52 -3.92 -17.89
C ASP A 46 -3.12 -3.77 -18.51
N ASN A 47 -2.72 -2.56 -18.93
CA ASN A 47 -1.33 -2.25 -19.31
C ASN A 47 -0.29 -2.52 -18.20
N ILE A 48 -0.73 -2.61 -16.93
CA ILE A 48 0.12 -2.90 -15.78
C ILE A 48 0.02 -4.37 -15.38
N PHE A 49 -1.19 -4.92 -15.32
CA PHE A 49 -1.46 -6.25 -14.75
C PHE A 49 -1.46 -7.39 -15.77
N GLU A 50 -1.79 -7.13 -17.04
CA GLU A 50 -1.78 -8.16 -18.09
C GLU A 50 -0.38 -8.76 -18.27
N PRO A 51 0.70 -7.97 -18.40
CA PRO A 51 2.05 -8.54 -18.52
C PRO A 51 2.47 -9.36 -17.29
N LEU A 52 1.94 -9.03 -16.11
CA LEU A 52 2.22 -9.78 -14.88
C LEU A 52 1.47 -11.11 -14.85
N MET A 53 0.26 -11.14 -15.43
CA MET A 53 -0.53 -12.35 -15.59
C MET A 53 0.12 -13.27 -16.63
N GLU A 54 0.51 -12.72 -17.78
CA GLU A 54 1.20 -13.47 -18.85
C GLU A 54 2.45 -14.18 -18.33
N VAL A 55 3.36 -13.49 -17.62
CA VAL A 55 4.56 -14.15 -17.05
C VAL A 55 4.29 -15.04 -15.85
N THR A 56 3.14 -14.86 -15.21
CA THR A 56 2.66 -15.81 -14.20
C THR A 56 2.20 -17.09 -14.90
N GLU A 57 1.57 -16.98 -16.07
CA GLU A 57 1.06 -18.08 -16.90
C GLU A 57 2.12 -18.78 -17.77
N ASP A 58 3.12 -18.06 -18.21
CA ASP A 58 4.26 -18.59 -18.94
C ASP A 58 5.52 -17.78 -18.62
N PRO A 59 6.39 -18.30 -17.74
CA PRO A 59 7.65 -17.64 -17.39
C PRO A 59 8.56 -17.36 -18.59
N ASP A 60 8.42 -18.09 -19.70
CA ASP A 60 9.27 -17.94 -20.88
C ASP A 60 8.92 -16.72 -21.73
N VAL A 61 7.69 -16.19 -21.61
CA VAL A 61 7.29 -14.93 -22.27
C VAL A 61 8.21 -13.77 -21.88
N ASN A 62 8.54 -13.67 -20.59
CA ASN A 62 9.56 -12.75 -20.10
C ASN A 62 10.16 -13.24 -18.78
N ARG A 63 11.30 -13.94 -18.90
CA ARG A 63 12.03 -14.51 -17.76
C ARG A 63 12.52 -13.46 -16.76
N ASN A 64 12.95 -12.30 -17.25
CA ASN A 64 13.45 -11.22 -16.40
C ASN A 64 12.34 -10.68 -15.50
N LEU A 65 11.16 -10.43 -16.07
CA LEU A 65 9.99 -10.01 -15.31
C LEU A 65 9.52 -11.09 -14.34
N HIS A 66 9.45 -12.35 -14.78
CA HIS A 66 9.10 -13.47 -13.89
C HIS A 66 10.04 -13.54 -12.67
N ASN A 67 11.36 -13.42 -12.89
CA ASN A 67 12.34 -13.44 -11.81
C ASN A 67 12.25 -12.21 -10.90
N PHE A 68 12.10 -11.01 -11.48
CA PHE A 68 11.90 -9.78 -10.70
C PHE A 68 10.67 -9.85 -9.79
N LEU A 69 9.58 -10.47 -10.26
CA LEU A 69 8.34 -10.65 -9.46
C LEU A 69 8.50 -11.60 -8.27
N LYS A 70 9.62 -12.29 -8.11
CA LYS A 70 9.93 -13.06 -6.90
C LYS A 70 10.39 -12.15 -5.75
N ASP A 71 10.92 -10.97 -6.07
CA ASP A 71 11.36 -9.97 -5.08
C ASP A 71 10.34 -8.86 -4.83
N VAL A 72 9.27 -8.81 -5.62
CA VAL A 72 8.12 -7.95 -5.37
C VAL A 72 7.24 -8.56 -4.28
N GLY A 73 6.99 -7.82 -3.21
CA GLY A 73 6.13 -8.26 -2.11
C GLY A 73 4.77 -7.59 -2.09
N SER A 74 4.63 -6.39 -2.66
CA SER A 74 3.39 -5.63 -2.55
C SER A 74 3.16 -4.62 -3.66
N PHE A 75 1.91 -4.15 -3.76
CA PHE A 75 1.51 -2.97 -4.52
C PHE A 75 1.01 -1.89 -3.56
N SER A 76 1.26 -0.63 -3.89
CA SER A 76 0.72 0.53 -3.17
C SER A 76 0.10 1.50 -4.17
N LEU A 77 -1.05 2.08 -3.81
CA LEU A 77 -1.68 3.17 -4.55
C LEU A 77 -1.39 4.51 -3.87
N MET A 78 -0.78 5.44 -4.59
CA MET A 78 -0.54 6.82 -4.17
C MET A 78 -1.36 7.78 -5.02
N GLY A 79 -1.93 8.82 -4.40
CA GLY A 79 -2.61 9.88 -5.13
C GLY A 79 -3.40 10.80 -4.23
N LEU A 80 -4.11 11.74 -4.86
CA LEU A 80 -5.09 12.57 -4.15
C LEU A 80 -6.37 11.74 -3.97
N GLU A 81 -6.93 11.76 -2.76
CA GLU A 81 -8.23 11.15 -2.46
C GLU A 81 -9.35 12.04 -3.03
N LEU A 82 -9.51 12.03 -4.35
CA LEU A 82 -10.50 12.85 -5.06
C LEU A 82 -11.76 12.05 -5.36
N GLY A 83 -12.85 12.78 -5.61
CA GLY A 83 -14.15 12.26 -6.07
C GLY A 83 -14.97 11.64 -4.94
N ASP A 84 -16.27 11.93 -4.92
CA ASP A 84 -17.23 11.21 -4.10
C ASP A 84 -17.72 9.96 -4.86
N LEU A 85 -17.94 8.87 -4.15
CA LEU A 85 -18.60 7.70 -4.71
C LEU A 85 -20.09 8.03 -4.93
N VAL A 86 -20.43 8.61 -6.07
CA VAL A 86 -21.83 8.86 -6.46
C VAL A 86 -22.41 7.57 -7.05
N GLY A 87 -23.63 7.21 -6.66
CA GLY A 87 -24.29 5.94 -7.02
C GLY A 87 -24.30 5.61 -8.53
N THR A 88 -24.60 4.34 -8.86
CA THR A 88 -24.62 3.78 -10.23
C THR A 88 -23.43 4.13 -11.15
N ALA A 89 -22.28 4.58 -10.61
CA ALA A 89 -20.99 4.59 -11.30
C ALA A 89 -20.44 3.16 -11.51
N CYS A 90 -21.35 2.20 -11.73
CA CYS A 90 -21.16 0.78 -11.98
C CYS A 90 -21.22 0.50 -13.49
N GLY A 91 -20.69 1.38 -14.32
CA GLY A 91 -20.19 0.93 -15.62
C GLY A 91 -19.02 -0.03 -15.36
N PRO A 92 -18.82 -1.08 -16.17
CA PRO A 92 -17.70 -2.00 -15.99
C PRO A 92 -16.34 -1.28 -16.09
N ASP A 93 -16.32 -0.10 -16.72
CA ASP A 93 -15.12 0.68 -16.97
C ASP A 93 -15.37 2.19 -16.89
N TRP A 94 -14.36 2.94 -16.42
CA TRP A 94 -14.41 4.39 -16.28
C TRP A 94 -13.74 5.06 -17.48
N ASP A 95 -14.51 5.77 -18.30
CA ASP A 95 -14.08 6.38 -19.57
C ASP A 95 -14.10 7.92 -19.57
N ALA A 96 -14.66 8.53 -18.53
CA ALA A 96 -14.74 9.97 -18.34
C ALA A 96 -13.33 10.62 -18.37
N PRO A 97 -13.18 11.90 -18.74
CA PRO A 97 -11.88 12.55 -18.81
C PRO A 97 -11.27 12.86 -17.42
N GLU A 98 -12.09 12.94 -16.37
CA GLU A 98 -11.67 13.17 -14.99
C GLU A 98 -11.16 11.89 -14.32
N ASN A 99 -10.47 12.06 -13.18
CA ASN A 99 -10.08 10.93 -12.35
C ASN A 99 -11.32 10.28 -11.70
N PRO A 100 -11.40 8.94 -11.70
CA PRO A 100 -12.39 8.25 -10.88
C PRO A 100 -12.16 8.51 -9.39
N PRO A 101 -13.19 8.28 -8.56
CA PRO A 101 -13.04 8.29 -7.11
C PRO A 101 -11.91 7.38 -6.63
N TYR A 102 -11.19 7.77 -5.59
CA TYR A 102 -10.06 6.98 -5.07
C TYR A 102 -10.48 5.55 -4.66
N SER A 103 -11.67 5.40 -4.08
CA SER A 103 -12.29 4.10 -3.76
C SER A 103 -12.51 3.20 -4.99
N TYR A 104 -12.78 3.79 -6.17
CA TYR A 104 -12.90 3.05 -7.43
C TYR A 104 -11.54 2.48 -7.86
N TYR A 105 -10.46 3.26 -7.76
CA TYR A 105 -9.11 2.73 -7.98
C TYR A 105 -8.78 1.57 -7.05
N LEU A 106 -9.06 1.73 -5.75
CA LEU A 106 -8.81 0.69 -4.75
C LEU A 106 -9.49 -0.62 -5.12
N TYR A 107 -10.77 -0.58 -5.49
CA TYR A 107 -11.54 -1.75 -5.89
C TYR A 107 -10.94 -2.42 -7.15
N HIS A 108 -10.74 -1.68 -8.24
CA HIS A 108 -10.26 -2.28 -9.49
C HIS A 108 -8.84 -2.83 -9.38
N ILE A 109 -7.95 -2.15 -8.65
CA ILE A 109 -6.59 -2.64 -8.35
C ILE A 109 -6.66 -3.90 -7.49
N TYR A 110 -7.49 -3.92 -6.44
CA TYR A 110 -7.69 -5.09 -5.61
C TYR A 110 -8.17 -6.30 -6.43
N CYS A 111 -9.13 -6.11 -7.34
CA CYS A 111 -9.61 -7.19 -8.20
C CYS A 111 -8.48 -7.77 -9.08
N ARG A 112 -7.62 -6.92 -9.65
CA ARG A 112 -6.48 -7.40 -10.47
C ARG A 112 -5.42 -8.10 -9.64
N ILE A 113 -5.04 -7.55 -8.50
CA ILE A 113 -4.10 -8.19 -7.57
C ILE A 113 -4.65 -9.54 -7.11
N THR A 114 -5.94 -9.62 -6.78
CA THR A 114 -6.59 -10.86 -6.34
C THR A 114 -6.57 -11.93 -7.43
N ARG A 115 -6.96 -11.57 -8.66
CA ARG A 115 -6.90 -12.50 -9.81
C ARG A 115 -5.48 -13.00 -10.06
N LEU A 116 -4.51 -12.08 -10.04
CA LEU A 116 -3.10 -12.41 -10.21
C LEU A 116 -2.60 -13.33 -9.09
N ASN A 117 -2.94 -13.05 -7.83
CA ASN A 117 -2.58 -13.87 -6.69
C ASN A 117 -3.17 -15.28 -6.77
N ILE A 118 -4.42 -15.43 -7.23
CA ILE A 118 -5.03 -16.75 -7.45
C ILE A 118 -4.23 -17.54 -8.49
N ALA A 119 -3.86 -16.91 -9.61
CA ALA A 119 -3.05 -17.56 -10.65
C ALA A 119 -1.66 -17.95 -10.15
N ARG A 120 -1.02 -17.05 -9.38
CA ARG A 120 0.29 -17.27 -8.75
C ARG A 120 0.25 -18.41 -7.72
N ALA A 121 -0.77 -18.42 -6.86
CA ALA A 121 -0.95 -19.45 -5.84
C ALA A 121 -1.11 -20.85 -6.45
N ARG A 122 -1.86 -20.99 -7.55
CA ARG A 122 -1.99 -22.27 -8.30
C ARG A 122 -0.66 -22.81 -8.82
N ARG A 123 0.38 -21.97 -8.89
CA ARG A 123 1.73 -22.30 -9.36
C ARG A 123 2.78 -22.30 -8.25
N GLY A 124 2.35 -22.19 -7.00
CA GLY A 124 3.26 -22.10 -5.85
C GLY A 124 4.11 -20.84 -5.82
N LEU A 125 3.69 -19.78 -6.53
CA LEU A 125 4.37 -18.49 -6.53
C LEU A 125 3.88 -17.60 -5.38
N PRO A 126 4.75 -16.73 -4.81
CA PRO A 126 4.37 -15.85 -3.71
C PRO A 126 3.31 -14.83 -4.14
N ALA A 127 2.30 -14.63 -3.30
CA ALA A 127 1.25 -13.64 -3.49
C ALA A 127 1.72 -12.23 -3.14
N PHE A 128 1.08 -11.23 -3.72
CA PHE A 128 1.35 -9.82 -3.45
C PHE A 128 0.36 -9.24 -2.44
N MET A 129 0.88 -8.46 -1.49
CA MET A 129 0.03 -7.66 -0.61
C MET A 129 -0.44 -6.38 -1.30
N PHE A 130 -1.60 -5.87 -0.90
CA PHE A 130 -2.07 -4.55 -1.31
C PHE A 130 -2.02 -3.58 -0.12
N ARG A 131 -1.23 -2.50 -0.26
CA ARG A 131 -0.90 -1.55 0.80
C ARG A 131 -1.07 -0.08 0.36
N PRO A 132 -2.29 0.39 0.11
CA PRO A 132 -2.55 1.74 -0.38
C PRO A 132 -2.21 2.82 0.64
N GLU A 133 -1.89 4.01 0.14
CA GLU A 133 -1.83 5.21 0.95
C GLU A 133 -3.25 5.76 1.17
N CYS A 134 -3.73 5.78 2.40
CA CYS A 134 -5.13 6.13 2.67
C CYS A 134 -5.31 7.01 3.91
N ALA A 135 -6.47 7.64 3.98
CA ALA A 135 -6.94 8.51 5.06
C ALA A 135 -5.95 9.65 5.37
N LYS A 136 -5.34 10.21 4.32
CA LYS A 136 -4.53 11.43 4.42
C LYS A 136 -5.40 12.67 4.48
N GLN A 137 -6.51 12.67 3.74
CA GLN A 137 -7.46 13.78 3.71
C GLN A 137 -8.62 13.59 4.69
N GLY A 138 -8.80 12.38 5.23
CA GLY A 138 -9.85 12.06 6.20
C GLY A 138 -11.20 11.81 5.54
N ARG A 139 -11.19 11.39 4.26
CA ARG A 139 -12.40 11.00 3.56
C ARG A 139 -12.84 9.59 3.98
N THR A 140 -14.12 9.46 4.31
CA THR A 140 -14.69 8.22 4.85
C THR A 140 -14.75 7.10 3.81
N ASP A 141 -15.04 7.43 2.56
CA ASP A 141 -15.18 6.48 1.46
C ASP A 141 -13.84 5.78 1.14
N SER A 142 -12.75 6.53 1.02
CA SER A 142 -11.41 6.00 0.80
C SER A 142 -10.98 5.09 1.95
N ALA A 143 -11.19 5.54 3.20
CA ALA A 143 -10.81 4.79 4.40
C ALA A 143 -11.62 3.49 4.54
N ALA A 144 -12.93 3.54 4.29
CA ALA A 144 -13.80 2.37 4.30
C ALA A 144 -13.44 1.39 3.17
N ALA A 145 -13.19 1.88 1.96
CA ALA A 145 -12.75 1.05 0.85
C ALA A 145 -11.41 0.37 1.17
N ALA A 146 -10.44 1.12 1.69
CA ALA A 146 -9.15 0.56 2.09
C ALA A 146 -9.30 -0.49 3.19
N PHE A 147 -10.17 -0.29 4.18
CA PHE A 147 -10.48 -1.30 5.20
C PHE A 147 -10.95 -2.63 4.59
N LEU A 148 -11.75 -2.58 3.53
CA LEU A 148 -12.30 -3.77 2.87
C LEU A 148 -11.29 -4.51 1.99
N VAL A 149 -10.32 -3.81 1.38
CA VAL A 149 -9.47 -4.39 0.32
C VAL A 149 -7.97 -4.43 0.64
N ALA A 150 -7.50 -3.62 1.58
CA ALA A 150 -6.09 -3.53 1.90
C ALA A 150 -5.66 -4.58 2.92
N HIS A 151 -4.43 -5.06 2.77
CA HIS A 151 -3.80 -5.86 3.83
C HIS A 151 -3.39 -4.95 4.99
N HIS A 152 -2.76 -3.81 4.66
CA HIS A 152 -2.32 -2.75 5.57
C HIS A 152 -2.44 -1.40 4.87
N VAL A 153 -2.49 -0.30 5.61
CA VAL A 153 -2.57 1.06 5.04
C VAL A 153 -1.29 1.84 5.33
N GLN A 154 -0.89 2.68 4.40
CA GLN A 154 0.20 3.64 4.57
C GLN A 154 -0.38 5.02 4.90
N GLY A 155 0.18 5.70 5.90
CA GLY A 155 -0.30 7.00 6.36
C GLY A 155 -1.36 6.87 7.45
N GLY A 156 -2.65 6.81 7.10
CA GLY A 156 -3.73 6.65 8.07
C GLY A 156 -3.92 7.82 9.03
N GLN A 157 -3.44 9.02 8.68
CA GLN A 157 -3.30 10.13 9.63
C GLN A 157 -4.64 10.60 10.21
N ARG A 158 -5.71 10.50 9.42
CA ARG A 158 -7.05 11.01 9.78
C ARG A 158 -8.07 9.90 10.07
N ILE A 159 -7.65 8.64 10.22
CA ILE A 159 -8.55 7.54 10.65
C ILE A 159 -9.17 7.84 12.02
N HIS A 160 -8.44 8.50 12.93
CA HIS A 160 -8.94 8.92 14.24
C HIS A 160 -10.15 9.88 14.19
N ARG A 161 -10.40 10.53 13.04
CA ARG A 161 -11.60 11.38 12.85
C ARG A 161 -12.85 10.56 12.52
N LEU A 162 -12.70 9.25 12.32
CA LEU A 162 -13.74 8.31 11.93
C LEU A 162 -13.83 7.20 13.00
N PRO A 163 -14.44 7.44 14.18
CA PRO A 163 -14.35 6.54 15.33
C PRO A 163 -14.79 5.10 15.05
N ALA A 164 -15.84 4.93 14.25
CA ALA A 164 -16.32 3.60 13.85
C ALA A 164 -15.27 2.84 13.01
N LEU A 165 -14.64 3.52 12.05
CA LEU A 165 -13.59 2.89 11.24
C LEU A 165 -12.33 2.67 12.06
N GLU A 166 -11.91 3.61 12.90
CA GLU A 166 -10.77 3.40 13.80
C GLU A 166 -10.95 2.14 14.64
N TYR A 167 -12.15 1.95 15.20
CA TYR A 167 -12.49 0.77 15.98
C TYR A 167 -12.45 -0.52 15.15
N LEU A 168 -12.89 -0.48 13.89
CA LEU A 168 -12.78 -1.62 12.97
C LEU A 168 -11.33 -1.95 12.63
N PHE A 169 -10.47 -0.95 12.41
CA PHE A 169 -9.03 -1.15 12.22
C PHE A 169 -8.38 -1.79 13.45
N TYR A 170 -8.81 -1.40 14.65
CA TYR A 170 -8.41 -2.04 15.90
C TYR A 170 -8.85 -3.50 15.96
N LEU A 171 -10.12 -3.81 15.72
CA LEU A 171 -10.65 -5.18 15.80
C LEU A 171 -10.01 -6.11 14.76
N ALA A 172 -9.87 -5.64 13.52
CA ALA A 172 -9.30 -6.44 12.43
C ALA A 172 -7.77 -6.47 12.47
N GLN A 173 -7.12 -5.68 13.33
CA GLN A 173 -5.67 -5.56 13.43
C GLN A 173 -5.00 -5.21 12.08
N ILE A 174 -5.70 -4.44 11.24
CA ILE A 174 -5.15 -3.95 9.97
C ILE A 174 -4.06 -2.92 10.27
N GLY A 175 -2.85 -3.26 9.86
CA GLY A 175 -1.66 -2.45 10.08
C GLY A 175 -1.76 -1.03 9.49
N ILE A 176 -1.36 -0.03 10.27
CA ILE A 176 -1.15 1.35 9.85
C ILE A 176 0.35 1.66 9.91
N CYS A 177 0.92 2.01 8.77
CA CYS A 177 2.34 2.28 8.65
C CYS A 177 2.60 3.77 8.37
N THR A 178 3.32 4.45 9.26
CA THR A 178 3.46 5.91 9.23
C THR A 178 4.92 6.35 9.27
N SER A 179 5.25 7.35 8.45
CA SER A 179 6.50 8.12 8.54
C SER A 179 6.24 9.36 9.37
N ASN A 180 6.57 9.27 10.66
CA ASN A 180 6.34 10.27 11.69
C ASN A 180 7.23 11.51 11.52
N VAL A 181 8.49 11.38 11.10
CA VAL A 181 9.37 12.53 10.80
C VAL A 181 8.82 13.30 9.60
N HIS A 182 8.51 12.59 8.51
CA HIS A 182 7.92 13.21 7.33
C HIS A 182 6.57 13.86 7.64
N LEU A 183 5.74 13.20 8.44
CA LEU A 183 4.44 13.71 8.83
C LEU A 183 4.58 14.97 9.69
N GLN A 184 5.48 14.98 10.67
CA GLN A 184 5.69 16.13 11.55
C GLN A 184 6.04 17.41 10.78
N GLN A 185 6.81 17.30 9.70
CA GLN A 185 7.17 18.43 8.83
C GLN A 185 5.99 18.98 8.02
N LYS A 186 4.90 18.21 7.90
CA LYS A 186 3.71 18.56 7.11
C LYS A 186 2.48 18.90 7.93
N LEU A 187 2.45 18.54 9.21
CA LEU A 187 1.31 18.83 10.08
C LEU A 187 1.21 20.34 10.31
N ASP A 188 -0.02 20.84 10.23
CA ASP A 188 -0.35 22.18 10.68
C ASP A 188 -0.20 22.26 12.21
N ALA A 189 0.01 23.47 12.75
CA ALA A 189 0.21 23.68 14.19
C ALA A 189 -0.96 23.18 15.07
N SER A 190 -2.17 23.05 14.50
CA SER A 190 -3.36 22.55 15.18
C SER A 190 -3.54 21.03 15.07
N GLU A 191 -2.81 20.37 14.17
CA GLU A 191 -2.92 18.93 13.96
C GLU A 191 -1.92 18.17 14.84
N THR A 192 -2.37 17.02 15.35
CA THR A 192 -1.51 16.12 16.12
C THR A 192 -1.27 14.84 15.33
N ASN A 193 -0.06 14.30 15.46
CA ASN A 193 0.25 13.01 14.86
C ASN A 193 -0.55 11.91 15.57
N ALA A 194 -1.44 11.27 14.82
CA ALA A 194 -2.33 10.24 15.33
C ALA A 194 -1.62 8.93 15.73
N PHE A 195 -0.35 8.73 15.28
CA PHE A 195 0.42 7.52 15.55
C PHE A 195 0.41 7.12 17.03
N TRP A 196 0.69 8.05 17.94
CA TRP A 196 0.72 7.75 19.37
C TRP A 196 -0.67 7.52 19.97
N GLY A 197 -1.70 8.13 19.40
CA GLY A 197 -3.09 7.84 19.76
C GLY A 197 -3.46 6.42 19.40
N TYR A 198 -3.15 6.01 18.18
CA TYR A 198 -3.36 4.64 17.69
C TYR A 198 -2.59 3.61 18.52
N PHE A 199 -1.30 3.86 18.78
CA PHE A 199 -0.47 2.97 19.57
C PHE A 199 -1.06 2.73 20.97
N ARG A 200 -1.44 3.80 21.69
CA ARG A 200 -2.02 3.69 23.05
C ARG A 200 -3.38 3.01 23.07
N ARG A 201 -4.09 2.98 21.94
CA ARG A 201 -5.38 2.28 21.77
C ARG A 201 -5.21 0.83 21.31
N GLY A 202 -3.98 0.35 21.12
CA GLY A 202 -3.70 -1.04 20.72
C GLY A 202 -3.91 -1.31 19.23
N LEU A 203 -3.91 -0.28 18.38
CA LEU A 203 -3.90 -0.50 16.93
C LEU A 203 -2.53 -1.03 16.49
N ASN A 204 -2.54 -1.88 15.48
CA ASN A 204 -1.34 -2.40 14.82
C ASN A 204 -0.64 -1.27 14.07
N VAL A 205 0.25 -0.53 14.73
CA VAL A 205 1.00 0.57 14.12
C VAL A 205 2.47 0.25 13.97
N ALA A 206 3.04 0.68 12.85
CA ALA A 206 4.45 0.54 12.52
C ALA A 206 5.02 1.86 11.98
N THR A 207 6.32 2.06 12.14
CA THR A 207 7.05 3.20 11.59
C THR A 207 7.69 2.85 10.25
N CYS A 208 7.68 3.78 9.30
CA CYS A 208 8.44 3.66 8.05
C CYS A 208 9.11 4.98 7.69
N THR A 209 10.05 4.93 6.75
CA THR A 209 10.66 6.15 6.18
C THR A 209 9.99 6.52 4.87
N LEU A 210 9.66 7.80 4.69
CA LEU A 210 9.14 8.33 3.43
C LEU A 210 9.99 9.51 2.96
N ASN A 211 10.46 9.47 1.71
CA ASN A 211 11.39 10.45 1.13
C ASN A 211 12.64 10.73 2.01
N PRO A 212 13.36 9.68 2.45
CA PRO A 212 14.43 9.84 3.44
C PRO A 212 15.55 10.79 3.01
N MET A 213 15.80 10.95 1.71
CA MET A 213 16.78 11.91 1.19
C MET A 213 16.41 13.37 1.45
N ARG A 214 15.13 13.67 1.67
CA ARG A 214 14.62 15.03 1.88
C ARG A 214 14.31 15.32 3.34
N THR A 215 13.85 14.32 4.09
CA THR A 215 13.24 14.54 5.41
C THR A 215 14.17 14.28 6.58
N HIS A 216 15.17 13.43 6.39
CA HIS A 216 16.05 12.94 7.45
C HIS A 216 17.44 13.55 7.33
N GLU A 217 18.15 13.63 8.44
CA GLU A 217 19.50 14.22 8.49
C GLU A 217 20.56 13.15 8.72
N LEU A 218 20.25 12.10 9.50
CA LEU A 218 21.19 11.06 9.86
C LEU A 218 21.44 10.10 8.71
N SER A 219 22.61 9.44 8.68
CA SER A 219 22.91 8.39 7.70
C SER A 219 21.91 7.23 7.81
N ASP A 220 21.59 6.81 9.04
CA ASP A 220 20.57 5.81 9.34
C ASP A 220 19.19 6.45 9.58
N ARG A 221 18.62 6.97 8.50
CA ARG A 221 17.36 6.46 7.93
C ARG A 221 16.27 6.11 8.94
N LEU A 222 16.14 4.79 9.09
CA LEU A 222 15.08 4.15 9.83
C LEU A 222 15.31 4.27 11.33
N THR A 223 16.58 4.28 11.76
CA THR A 223 16.91 4.51 13.17
C THR A 223 16.51 5.92 13.61
N GLU A 224 16.72 6.94 12.78
CA GLU A 224 16.24 8.30 13.06
C GLU A 224 14.72 8.34 13.25
N GLU A 225 13.97 7.68 12.36
CA GLU A 225 12.52 7.57 12.43
C GLU A 225 12.04 6.91 13.74
N ALA A 226 12.66 5.79 14.10
CA ALA A 226 12.35 5.04 15.31
C ALA A 226 12.69 5.84 16.58
N LEU A 227 13.84 6.53 16.59
CA LEU A 227 14.27 7.38 17.70
C LEU A 227 13.37 8.60 17.86
N PHE A 228 13.00 9.25 16.76
CA PHE A 228 12.05 10.37 16.78
C PHE A 228 10.72 9.92 17.36
N THR A 229 10.18 8.81 16.85
CA THR A 229 8.91 8.23 17.31
C THR A 229 8.94 7.90 18.80
N ALA A 230 10.04 7.30 19.26
CA ALA A 230 10.21 6.94 20.66
C ALA A 230 10.34 8.14 21.58
N LYS A 231 11.15 9.15 21.20
CA LYS A 231 11.38 10.35 22.01
C LYS A 231 10.10 11.19 22.15
N VAL A 232 9.45 11.48 21.04
CA VAL A 232 8.22 12.31 21.06
C VAL A 232 7.07 11.55 21.71
N GLY A 233 6.95 10.25 21.45
CA GLY A 233 5.94 9.38 22.05
C GLY A 233 6.17 9.03 23.51
N ARG A 234 7.38 9.31 24.04
CA ARG A 234 7.87 8.83 25.35
C ARG A 234 7.76 7.31 25.49
N LEU A 235 8.09 6.60 24.43
CA LEU A 235 8.02 5.14 24.36
C LEU A 235 9.17 4.50 25.15
N ASN A 236 8.84 3.53 26.00
CA ASN A 236 9.82 2.79 26.78
C ASN A 236 10.51 1.69 25.94
N GLY A 237 11.31 0.82 26.56
CA GLY A 237 11.98 -0.28 25.87
C GLY A 237 11.04 -1.34 25.28
N LEU A 238 9.95 -1.65 25.98
CA LEU A 238 8.93 -2.62 25.54
C LEU A 238 8.08 -2.03 24.42
N ASP A 239 7.62 -0.79 24.56
CA ASP A 239 6.82 -0.10 23.54
C ASP A 239 7.56 -0.09 22.18
N ARG A 240 8.87 0.16 22.20
CA ARG A 240 9.71 0.14 20.99
C ARG A 240 9.78 -1.25 20.35
N ARG A 241 9.83 -2.31 21.16
CA ARG A 241 9.82 -3.69 20.67
C ARG A 241 8.47 -4.05 20.06
N GLU A 242 7.38 -3.59 20.66
CA GLU A 242 6.03 -3.79 20.12
C GLU A 242 5.86 -3.11 18.75
N VAL A 243 6.29 -1.85 18.61
CA VAL A 243 6.29 -1.16 17.32
C VAL A 243 7.16 -1.89 16.28
N GLY A 244 8.34 -2.37 16.68
CA GLY A 244 9.20 -3.17 15.81
C GLY A 244 8.58 -4.52 15.41
N TYR A 245 7.91 -5.19 16.34
CA TYR A 245 7.19 -6.44 16.10
C TYR A 245 6.02 -6.24 15.13
N ASN A 246 5.24 -5.17 15.29
CA ASN A 246 4.20 -4.78 14.36
C ASN A 246 4.75 -4.50 12.96
N ALA A 247 5.92 -3.87 12.84
CA ALA A 247 6.56 -3.65 11.55
C ALA A 247 6.91 -4.96 10.82
N ILE A 248 7.34 -5.99 11.55
CA ILE A 248 7.59 -7.34 11.01
C ILE A 248 6.27 -8.00 10.59
N ARG A 249 5.22 -7.91 11.42
CA ARG A 249 3.89 -8.44 11.04
C ARG A 249 3.32 -7.79 9.79
N GLN A 250 3.69 -6.53 9.53
CA GLN A 250 3.26 -5.79 8.35
C GLN A 250 4.17 -5.96 7.13
N CYS A 251 5.22 -6.79 7.19
CA CYS A 251 6.18 -6.93 6.09
C CYS A 251 5.76 -7.98 5.07
N ALA A 252 6.27 -7.87 3.84
CA ALA A 252 5.90 -8.74 2.72
C ALA A 252 6.92 -9.87 2.44
N PHE A 253 7.64 -10.33 3.47
CA PHE A 253 8.57 -11.46 3.34
C PHE A 253 7.83 -12.79 3.39
N ALA A 254 8.30 -13.77 2.60
CA ALA A 254 7.79 -15.14 2.66
C ALA A 254 8.05 -15.71 4.08
N GLY A 255 6.98 -16.17 4.75
CA GLY A 255 7.01 -16.60 6.16
C GLY A 255 6.72 -15.52 7.19
N ALA A 256 6.56 -14.24 6.80
CA ALA A 256 6.08 -13.19 7.71
C ALA A 256 4.55 -13.20 7.90
N ALA A 257 3.84 -13.89 7.00
CA ALA A 257 2.48 -14.35 7.22
C ALA A 257 2.53 -15.87 7.35
N PHE A 258 2.09 -16.41 8.48
CA PHE A 258 1.28 -17.63 8.64
C PHE A 258 1.37 -18.10 10.10
N GLU A 259 0.63 -17.41 10.97
CA GLU A 259 -0.13 -18.01 12.07
C GLU A 259 -1.17 -16.92 12.46
N ASP A 260 -2.46 -17.27 12.38
CA ASP A 260 -3.62 -16.48 12.82
C ASP A 260 -4.19 -15.36 11.94
N VAL A 261 -4.55 -15.69 10.69
CA VAL A 261 -5.85 -15.22 10.15
C VAL A 261 -6.68 -16.47 9.86
N PRO A 262 -7.66 -16.82 10.71
CA PRO A 262 -8.53 -17.95 10.45
C PRO A 262 -9.30 -17.69 9.15
N LEU A 263 -9.16 -18.59 8.18
CA LEU A 263 -10.02 -18.75 7.00
C LEU A 263 -11.46 -19.18 7.40
N GLY A 264 -12.02 -18.57 8.45
CA GLY A 264 -13.30 -18.94 9.05
C GLY A 264 -14.50 -18.08 8.64
N TRP A 265 -14.39 -17.24 7.61
CA TRP A 265 -15.48 -16.30 7.23
C TRP A 265 -15.85 -16.33 5.74
N LEU A 266 -15.67 -17.46 5.07
CA LEU A 266 -16.30 -17.74 3.77
C LEU A 266 -16.88 -19.17 3.74
N LEU A 267 -17.87 -19.40 4.62
CA LEU A 267 -19.01 -20.28 4.37
C LEU A 267 -20.28 -19.44 4.50
#